data_AF-A0A2G2G6W0-F1
#
_entry.id   AF-A0A2G2G6W0-F1
#
_cell.length_a   1.000
_cell.length_b   1.000
_cell.length_c   1.000
_cell.angle_alpha   90.00
_cell.angle_beta   90.00
_cell.angle_gamma   90.00
#
_symmetry.space_group_name_H-M   'P 1'
#
loop_
_entity.id
_entity.type
_entity.pdbx_description
1 polymer ?
#
loop_
_entity_poly.entity_id
_entity_poly.type
_entity_poly.pdbx_seq_one_letter_code
_entity_poly.pdbx_strand_id
1 'polypeptide(L)' 'MLQVTTKLPDIPNGTAIPCPEIGFKWRKVSSCLNCPFFNGFGIMSTDTLLPFDKQYAVRCSHVIERRTTILEVHD' A
#
# COMPACT_ATOMS: atom_id res chain seq x y z
N MET A 1 9.49 -14.86 -3.41
CA MET A 1 9.37 -14.05 -2.18
C MET A 1 9.24 -12.60 -2.64
N LEU A 2 8.13 -11.90 -2.37
CA LEU A 2 7.98 -10.49 -2.77
C LEU A 2 9.03 -9.66 -2.02
N GLN A 3 9.78 -8.84 -2.75
CA GLN A 3 10.74 -7.93 -2.12
C GLN A 3 9.96 -6.88 -1.31
N VAL A 4 10.31 -6.74 -0.03
CA VAL A 4 9.76 -5.69 0.84
C VAL A 4 10.80 -4.58 0.90
N THR A 5 10.37 -3.35 0.65
CA THR A 5 11.21 -2.17 0.78
C THR A 5 10.65 -1.26 1.87
N THR A 6 11.56 -0.75 2.69
CA THR A 6 11.29 0.34 3.64
C THR A 6 11.54 1.70 3.01
N LYS A 7 12.13 1.76 1.81
CA LYS A 7 12.27 3.00 1.05
C LYS A 7 10.87 3.48 0.66
N LEU A 8 10.54 4.71 1.06
CA LEU A 8 9.28 5.35 0.71
C LEU A 8 9.23 5.57 -0.81
N PRO A 9 8.31 4.94 -1.55
CA PRO A 9 8.08 5.26 -2.94
C PRO A 9 7.33 6.61 -3.04
N ASP A 10 7.38 7.26 -4.20
CA ASP A 10 6.56 8.45 -4.44
C ASP A 10 5.09 8.05 -4.52
N ILE A 11 4.34 8.27 -3.44
CA ILE A 11 2.92 7.92 -3.32
C ILE A 11 2.08 9.03 -3.96
N PRO A 12 1.31 8.75 -5.03
CA PRO A 12 0.43 9.75 -5.61
C PRO A 12 -0.59 10.30 -4.60
N ASN A 13 -0.96 11.57 -4.75
CA ASN A 13 -2.04 12.14 -3.95
C ASN A 13 -3.36 11.47 -4.31
N GLY A 14 -4.14 11.10 -3.29
CA GLY A 14 -5.44 10.44 -3.48
C GLY A 14 -5.39 8.91 -3.49
N THR A 15 -4.21 8.31 -3.50
CA THR A 15 -4.08 6.85 -3.43
C THR A 15 -4.67 6.29 -2.14
N ALA A 16 -5.58 5.33 -2.26
CA ALA A 16 -6.27 4.71 -1.15
C ALA A 16 -6.11 3.18 -1.14
N ILE A 17 -6.21 2.58 0.05
CA ILE A 17 -6.24 1.13 0.26
C ILE A 17 -7.39 0.74 1.16
N PRO A 18 -7.92 -0.50 1.03
CA PRO A 18 -8.82 -1.04 2.03
C PRO A 18 -8.02 -1.38 3.29
N CYS A 19 -8.33 -0.74 4.41
CA CYS A 19 -7.54 -0.88 5.64
C CYS A 19 -8.17 -1.89 6.61
N PRO A 20 -7.46 -2.99 6.98
CA PRO A 20 -8.01 -4.00 7.89
C PRO A 20 -8.33 -3.47 9.30
N GLU A 21 -7.55 -2.52 9.81
CA GLU A 21 -7.73 -1.89 11.13
C GLU A 21 -9.11 -1.24 11.29
N ILE A 22 -9.65 -0.70 10.20
CA ILE A 22 -10.93 0.03 10.19
C ILE A 22 -12.03 -0.76 9.47
N GLY A 23 -11.93 -2.09 9.44
CA GLY A 23 -12.94 -2.96 8.84
C GLY A 23 -12.99 -2.89 7.31
N PHE A 24 -11.82 -2.86 6.65
CA PHE A 24 -11.65 -2.78 5.19
C PHE A 24 -12.23 -1.52 4.53
N LYS A 25 -12.49 -0.47 5.30
CA LYS A 25 -12.83 0.85 4.75
C LYS A 25 -11.64 1.48 4.02
N TRP A 26 -11.94 2.34 3.06
CA TRP A 26 -10.93 3.08 2.30
C TRP A 26 -10.20 4.08 3.19
N ARG A 27 -8.86 4.06 3.14
CA ARG A 27 -7.97 4.99 3.82
C ARG A 27 -6.89 5.44 2.85
N LYS A 28 -6.41 6.68 2.96
CA LYS A 28 -5.25 7.17 2.20
C LYS A 28 -3.99 6.39 2.57
N VAL A 29 -3.17 6.03 1.57
CA VAL A 29 -1.90 5.33 1.78
C VAL A 29 -0.94 6.13 2.67
N SER A 30 -0.94 7.46 2.54
CA SER A 30 -0.13 8.34 3.40
C SER A 30 -0.45 8.19 4.90
N SER A 31 -1.69 7.84 5.26
CA SER A 31 -2.06 7.56 6.65
C SER A 31 -1.45 6.26 7.18
N CYS A 32 -1.06 5.32 6.32
CA CYS A 32 -0.37 4.10 6.75
C CYS A 32 1.04 4.37 7.27
N LEU A 33 1.71 5.43 6.80
CA LEU A 33 3.08 5.75 7.21
C LEU A 33 3.21 6.04 8.71
N ASN A 34 2.12 6.47 9.35
CA ASN A 34 2.05 6.74 10.78
C ASN A 34 1.30 5.64 11.56
N CYS A 35 0.91 4.55 10.90
CA CYS A 35 0.17 3.45 11.52
C CYS A 35 1.14 2.48 12.22
N PRO A 36 0.89 2.08 13.47
CA PRO A 36 1.76 1.15 14.21
C PRO A 36 1.83 -0.25 13.58
N PHE A 37 0.89 -0.59 12.70
CA PHE A 37 0.85 -1.89 12.01
C PHE A 37 1.46 -1.86 10.61
N PHE A 38 2.00 -0.73 10.17
CA PHE A 38 2.62 -0.61 8.85
C PHE A 38 3.97 -1.35 8.83
N ASN A 39 4.16 -2.19 7.81
CA ASN A 39 5.32 -3.07 7.67
C ASN A 39 6.07 -2.86 6.33
N GLY A 40 5.92 -1.69 5.72
CA GLY A 40 6.59 -1.33 4.47
C GLY A 40 5.75 -1.55 3.21
N PHE A 41 6.42 -1.46 2.06
CA PHE A 41 5.83 -1.66 0.74
C PHE A 41 6.35 -2.96 0.13
N GLY A 42 5.43 -3.79 -0.38
CA GLY A 42 5.77 -4.94 -1.22
C GLY A 42 5.90 -4.51 -2.68
N ILE A 43 7.03 -4.81 -3.30
CA ILE A 43 7.27 -4.54 -4.73
C ILE A 43 6.55 -5.62 -5.54
N MET A 44 5.53 -5.21 -6.29
CA MET A 44 4.72 -6.09 -7.14
C MET A 44 5.26 -6.18 -8.56
N SER A 45 5.81 -5.07 -9.06
CA SER A 45 6.48 -4.98 -10.35
C SER A 45 7.58 -3.93 -10.27
N THR A 46 8.66 -4.14 -11.02
CA THR A 46 9.74 -3.15 -11.19
C THR A 46 9.56 -2.31 -12.46
N ASP A 47 8.49 -2.56 -13.23
CA ASP A 47 8.16 -1.78 -14.41
C ASP A 47 7.58 -0.42 -14.01
N THR A 48 8.35 0.64 -14.25
CA THR A 48 8.00 2.02 -13.90
C THR A 48 6.92 2.62 -14.79
N LEU A 49 6.56 1.97 -15.90
CA LEU A 49 5.47 2.41 -16.79
C LEU A 49 4.08 2.04 -16.25
N LEU A 50 4.00 1.13 -15.29
CA LEU A 50 2.75 0.74 -14.67
C LEU A 50 2.25 1.81 -13.69
N PRO A 51 0.94 1.94 -13.46
CA PRO A 51 0.45 2.80 -12.39
C PRO A 51 0.91 2.31 -11.00
N PHE A 52 0.95 3.22 -10.02
CA PHE A 52 1.51 2.97 -8.68
C PHE A 52 0.89 1.75 -7.99
N ASP A 53 -0.40 1.55 -8.20
CA ASP A 53 -1.20 0.49 -7.61
C ASP A 53 -0.89 -0.92 -8.16
N LYS A 54 -0.24 -1.00 -9.32
CA LYS A 54 0.30 -2.21 -9.92
C LYS A 54 1.78 -2.43 -9.62
N GLN A 55 2.50 -1.37 -9.27
CA GLN A 55 3.91 -1.45 -8.88
C GLN A 55 4.10 -1.84 -7.42
N TYR A 56 3.23 -1.36 -6.52
CA TYR A 56 3.40 -1.52 -5.08
C TYR A 56 2.15 -2.06 -4.40
N ALA A 57 2.35 -2.69 -3.24
CA ALA A 57 1.29 -3.01 -2.29
C ALA A 57 1.71 -2.54 -0.90
N VAL A 58 0.76 -2.11 -0.08
CA VAL A 58 1.02 -1.83 1.34
C VAL A 58 1.07 -3.15 2.10
N ARG A 59 2.11 -3.32 2.93
CA ARG A 59 2.23 -4.44 3.88
C ARG A 59 1.82 -3.96 5.26
N CYS A 60 0.95 -4.72 5.91
CA CYS A 60 0.45 -4.43 7.24
C CYS A 60 0.43 -5.72 8.08
N SER A 61 0.83 -5.63 9.34
CA SER A 61 0.94 -6.74 10.30
C SER A 61 -0.24 -6.82 11.29
N HIS A 62 -1.32 -6.07 11.07
CA HIS A 62 -2.37 -5.84 12.07
C HIS A 62 -3.13 -7.10 12.57
N VAL A 63 -3.52 -8.04 11.70
CA VAL A 63 -4.24 -9.27 12.12
C VAL A 63 -3.50 -10.52 11.64
N ILE A 64 -2.99 -10.45 10.41
CA ILE A 64 -2.05 -11.36 9.75
C ILE A 64 -1.32 -10.47 8.75
N GLU A 65 -0.09 -10.82 8.34
CA GLU A 65 0.55 -10.11 7.22
C GLU A 65 -0.33 -10.20 5.96
N ARG A 66 -1.01 -9.11 5.63
CA ARG A 66 -1.95 -9.07 4.51
C ARG A 66 -1.49 -8.09 3.45
N ARG A 67 -1.59 -8.53 2.20
CA ARG A 67 -1.36 -7.73 1.01
C ARG A 67 -2.66 -6.99 0.67
N THR A 68 -2.67 -5.68 0.80
CA THR A 68 -3.79 -4.84 0.34
C THR A 68 -3.42 -4.21 -0.99
N THR A 69 -4.13 -4.57 -2.04
CA THR A 69 -3.98 -3.96 -3.36
C THR A 69 -4.47 -2.52 -3.29
N ILE A 70 -3.63 -1.61 -3.73
CA ILE A 70 -3.99 -0.21 -3.94
C ILE A 70 -4.95 -0.17 -5.14
N LEU A 71 -5.92 0.75 -5.15
CA LEU A 71 -6.69 1.04 -6.37
C LEU A 71 -6.55 2.54 -6.63
N GLU A 72 -6.10 2.92 -7.82
CA GLU A 72 -6.25 4.29 -8.29
C GLU A 72 -7.73 4.56 -8.56
N VAL A 73 -8.29 5.56 -7.85
CA VAL A 73 -9.61 6.09 -8.16
C VAL A 73 -9.37 7.26 -9.12
N HIS A 74 -9.66 7.05 -10.40
CA HIS A 74 -9.76 8.15 -11.36
C HIS A 74 -11.10 8.86 -11.12
N ASP A 75 -11.05 10.16 -10.82
CA ASP A 75 -12.21 11.07 -10.97
C ASP A 75 -12.58 11.20 -12.46
#